data_AF-A0A0H4TBZ7-F1
#
_entry.id   AF-A0A0H4TBZ7-F1
#
_cell.length_a   1.000
_cell.length_b   1.000
_cell.length_c   1.000
_cell.angle_alpha   90.00
_cell.angle_beta   90.00
_cell.angle_gamma   90.00
#
_symmetry.space_group_name_H-M   'P 1'
#
loop_
_entity.id
_entity.type
_entity.pdbx_description
1 polymer ?
#
loop_
_entity_poly.entity_id
_entity_poly.type
_entity_poly.pdbx_seq_one_letter_code
_entity_poly.pdbx_strand_id
1 'polypeptide(L)' 'MIRRYKDRKVKRAVKTRGKMKGNTTLPRLCVFRSNKYLWVQVIDQVQGKTIAGCRGVTEGHIVITAR' A
#
# COMPACT_ATOMS: atom_id res chain seq x y z
N MET A 1 23.74 -2.08 6.71
CA MET A 1 23.10 -1.27 5.65
C MET A 1 21.58 -1.51 5.50
N ILE A 2 21.09 -2.76 5.50
CA ILE A 2 19.66 -3.10 5.28
C ILE A 2 18.69 -2.52 6.34
N ARG A 3 19.07 -2.51 7.63
CA ARG A 3 18.25 -1.94 8.74
C ARG A 3 17.88 -0.47 8.50
N ARG A 4 18.89 0.37 8.22
CA ARG A 4 18.75 1.82 8.03
C ARG A 4 17.83 2.20 6.86
N TYR A 5 17.80 1.37 5.81
CA TYR A 5 16.89 1.56 4.66
C TYR A 5 15.43 1.23 5.00
N LYS A 6 15.19 0.12 5.74
CA LYS A 6 13.85 -0.25 6.23
C LYS A 6 13.29 0.83 7.14
N ASP A 7 14.10 1.34 8.07
CA ASP A 7 13.68 2.39 9.02
C ASP A 7 13.29 3.68 8.30
N ARG A 8 14.02 4.09 7.27
CA ARG A 8 13.70 5.28 6.47
C ARG A 8 12.36 5.12 5.73
N LYS A 9 12.08 3.94 5.17
CA LYS A 9 10.78 3.66 4.52
C LYS A 9 9.63 3.74 5.52
N VAL A 10 9.78 3.12 6.69
CA VAL A 10 8.76 3.12 7.74
C VAL A 10 8.50 4.55 8.25
N LYS A 11 9.57 5.32 8.54
CA LYS A 11 9.44 6.72 8.98
C LYS A 11 8.70 7.59 7.97
N ARG A 12 9.01 7.46 6.68
CA ARG A 12 8.28 8.17 5.60
C ARG A 12 6.81 7.76 5.54
N ALA A 13 6.55 6.45 5.59
CA ALA A 13 5.18 5.93 5.54
C ALA A 13 4.33 6.47 6.71
N VAL A 14 4.88 6.50 7.94
CA VAL A 14 4.20 7.06 9.11
C VAL A 14 3.90 8.56 8.91
N LYS A 15 4.89 9.34 8.45
CA LYS A 15 4.71 10.78 8.20
C LYS A 15 3.63 11.05 7.15
N THR A 16 3.61 10.31 6.05
CA THR A 16 2.59 10.48 5.01
C THR A 16 1.20 10.03 5.48
N ARG A 17 1.12 8.90 6.20
CA ARG A 17 -0.15 8.40 6.76
C ARG A 17 -0.77 9.34 7.79
N GLY A 18 0.05 10.03 8.58
CA GLY A 18 -0.41 11.03 9.54
C GLY A 18 -1.22 12.17 8.89
N LYS A 19 -0.94 12.51 7.62
CA LYS A 19 -1.67 13.53 6.85
C LYS A 19 -2.97 13.03 6.23
N MET A 20 -3.17 11.71 6.14
CA MET A 20 -4.25 11.07 5.38
C MET A 20 -5.38 10.52 6.29
N LYS A 21 -5.43 10.92 7.56
CA LYS A 21 -6.46 10.45 8.51
C LYS A 21 -7.83 11.06 8.19
N GLY A 22 -8.89 10.25 8.27
CA GLY A 22 -10.28 10.72 8.35
C GLY A 22 -11.02 10.97 7.03
N ASN A 23 -10.58 10.39 5.91
CA ASN A 23 -11.27 10.55 4.63
C ASN A 23 -11.78 9.19 4.10
N THR A 24 -13.11 9.07 3.97
CA THR A 24 -13.79 7.93 3.34
C THR A 24 -13.85 8.08 1.81
N THR A 25 -13.97 9.30 1.31
CA THR A 25 -14.07 9.63 -0.12
C THR A 25 -12.76 9.42 -0.86
N LEU A 26 -11.63 9.58 -0.17
CA LEU A 26 -10.28 9.37 -0.71
C LEU A 26 -9.59 8.21 0.03
N PRO A 27 -9.85 6.95 -0.37
CA PRO A 27 -9.19 5.79 0.23
C PRO A 27 -7.69 5.81 -0.06
N ARG A 28 -6.90 5.21 0.83
CA ARG A 28 -5.45 5.21 0.75
C ARG A 28 -4.94 4.05 -0.10
N LEU A 29 -4.19 4.36 -1.15
CA LEU A 29 -3.44 3.37 -1.92
C LEU A 29 -2.10 3.04 -1.22
N CYS A 30 -1.89 1.77 -0.91
CA CYS A 30 -0.65 1.23 -0.36
C CYS A 30 0.07 0.41 -1.41
N VAL A 31 1.33 0.71 -1.66
CA VAL A 31 2.16 -0.05 -2.60
C VAL A 31 3.35 -0.65 -1.86
N PHE A 32 3.53 -1.95 -2.00
CA PHE A 32 4.71 -2.67 -1.56
C PHE A 32 5.44 -3.26 -2.77
N ARG A 33 6.67 -2.82 -2.99
CA ARG A 33 7.53 -3.29 -4.09
C ARG A 33 8.66 -4.15 -3.53
N SER A 34 8.75 -5.36 -4.05
CA SER A 34 9.92 -6.23 -3.93
C SER A 34 10.72 -6.25 -5.23
N ASN A 35 11.81 -7.01 -5.28
CA ASN A 35 12.60 -7.15 -6.50
C ASN A 35 11.86 -7.93 -7.60
N LYS A 36 10.91 -8.81 -7.23
CA LYS A 36 10.21 -9.70 -8.17
C LYS A 36 8.73 -9.38 -8.36
N TYR A 37 8.08 -8.78 -7.37
CA TYR A 37 6.63 -8.56 -7.35
C TYR A 37 6.26 -7.16 -6.85
N LEU A 38 5.12 -6.69 -7.32
CA LEU A 38 4.45 -5.49 -6.86
C LEU A 38 3.11 -5.88 -6.21
N TRP A 39 2.87 -5.40 -5.00
CA TRP A 39 1.59 -5.54 -4.32
C TRP A 39 0.98 -4.16 -4.08
N VAL A 40 -0.31 -4.04 -4.36
CA VAL A 40 -1.08 -2.81 -4.24
C VAL A 40 -2.35 -3.10 -3.44
N GLN A 41 -2.73 -2.19 -2.54
CA GLN A 41 -3.95 -2.31 -1.74
C GLN A 41 -4.63 -0.94 -1.64
N VAL A 42 -5.94 -0.89 -1.79
CA VAL A 42 -6.78 0.28 -1.54
C VAL A 42 -7.45 0.07 -0.18
N ILE A 43 -7.22 0.96 0.77
CA ILE A 43 -7.69 0.82 2.16
C ILE A 43 -8.51 2.05 2.57
N ASP A 44 -9.72 1.81 3.06
CA ASP A 44 -10.54 2.83 3.73
C ASP A 44 -9.90 3.22 5.07
N GLN A 45 -9.64 4.51 5.29
CA GLN A 45 -8.99 5.01 6.51
C GLN A 45 -9.95 5.15 7.70
N VAL A 46 -11.27 5.15 7.48
CA VAL A 46 -12.28 5.25 8.54
C VAL A 46 -12.62 3.87 9.07
N GLN A 47 -12.96 2.94 8.17
CA GLN A 47 -13.32 1.56 8.56
C GLN A 47 -12.10 0.65 8.74
N GLY A 48 -10.93 1.05 8.24
CA GLY A 48 -9.72 0.22 8.26
C GLY A 48 -9.80 -1.02 7.35
N LYS A 49 -10.79 -1.08 6.45
CA LYS A 49 -11.01 -2.22 5.55
C LYS A 49 -10.29 -2.03 4.23
N THR A 50 -9.74 -3.12 3.71
CA THR A 50 -9.19 -3.18 2.35
C THR A 50 -10.33 -3.37 1.36
N ILE A 51 -10.48 -2.41 0.44
CA ILE A 51 -11.53 -2.41 -0.59
C ILE A 51 -11.09 -3.24 -1.79
N ALA A 52 -9.83 -3.08 -2.21
CA ALA A 52 -9.28 -3.81 -3.34
C ALA A 52 -7.81 -4.14 -3.10
N GLY A 53 -7.40 -5.33 -3.54
CA GLY A 53 -6.02 -5.75 -3.60
C GLY A 53 -5.61 -6.04 -5.04
N CYS A 54 -4.35 -5.80 -5.36
CA CYS A 54 -3.77 -6.18 -6.63
C CYS A 54 -2.35 -6.71 -6.42
N ARG A 55 -1.99 -7.76 -7.16
CA ARG A 55 -0.62 -8.26 -7.25
C ARG A 55 -0.21 -8.34 -8.71
N GLY A 56 0.93 -7.73 -9.03
CA GLY A 56 1.64 -7.97 -10.28
C GLY A 56 2.46 -9.25 -10.19
N VAL A 57 2.16 -10.20 -11.06
CA VAL A 57 3.02 -11.35 -11.39
C VAL A 57 3.46 -11.14 -12.83
N THR A 58 4.72 -11.48 -13.14
CA THR A 58 5.47 -11.12 -14.37
C THR A 58 4.64 -11.12 -15.66
N GLU A 59 4.93 -10.14 -16.53
CA GLU A 59 4.30 -9.82 -17.84
C GLU A 59 2.77 -9.72 -17.84
N GLY A 60 2.26 -8.48 -17.79
CA GLY A 60 0.87 -8.15 -18.16
C GLY A 60 -0.24 -8.62 -17.21
N HIS A 61 0.02 -9.57 -16.31
CA HIS A 61 -1.01 -10.15 -15.45
C HIS A 61 -1.18 -9.38 -14.14
N ILE A 62 -2.18 -8.50 -14.14
CA ILE A 62 -2.68 -7.79 -12.96
C ILE A 62 -3.83 -8.61 -12.37
N VAL A 63 -3.57 -9.34 -11.28
CA VAL A 63 -4.64 -10.04 -10.54
C VAL A 63 -5.23 -9.07 -9.53
N ILE A 64 -6.46 -8.62 -9.79
CA ILE A 64 -7.22 -7.76 -8.88
C ILE A 64 -8.15 -8.65 -8.06
N THR A 65 -8.00 -8.61 -6.73
CA THR A 65 -8.87 -9.28 -5.78
C THR A 65 -9.64 -8.19 -5.03
N ALA A 66 -10.92 -8.03 -5.34
CA ALA A 66 -11.86 -7.27 -4.51
C ALA A 66 -12.48 -8.21 -3.47
N ARG A 67 -12.81 -7.70 -2.30
CA ARG A 67 -13.50 -8.42 -1.24
C ARG A 67 -14.74 -7.66 -0.82
#